data_AF-A0A517U3P3-F1
#
_entry.id   AF-A0A517U3P3-F1
#
_cell.length_a   1.000
_cell.length_b   1.000
_cell.length_c   1.000
_cell.angle_alpha   90.00
_cell.angle_beta   90.00
_cell.angle_gamma   90.00
#
_symmetry.space_group_name_H-M   'P 1'
#
loop_
_entity.id
_entity.type
_entity.pdbx_description
1 polymer ?
#
loop_
_entity_poly.entity_id
_entity_poly.type
_entity_poly.pdbx_seq_one_letter_code
_entity_poly.pdbx_strand_id
1 'polypeptide(L)'
;MIDILTASIGIGLAVSLMFSEMFGLAAGGMVVPGYIALYLNRPIDIALTLAASFVTYLVVHSLSTFIIIYGKRRTVLMIIVGYLVRGAMTQIPFYSSEFLYQLSTKSPIPAEWEPIGYVIPGLIAIWMDRQGVLETLSALVTSAVVVRLVLMLVFGMELQNLGA
;
A
#
# COMPACT_ATOMS: atom_id res chain seq x y z
N MET A 1 6.84 6.39 24.93
CA MET A 1 6.99 5.16 24.12
C MET A 1 6.76 5.59 22.68
N ILE A 2 7.68 5.28 21.75
CA ILE A 2 7.49 5.62 20.34
C ILE A 2 6.41 4.69 19.79
N ASP A 3 5.39 5.25 19.15
CA ASP A 3 4.37 4.45 18.47
C ASP A 3 5.01 3.67 17.31
N ILE A 4 4.72 2.36 17.24
CA ILE A 4 5.24 1.43 16.22
C ILE A 4 4.90 1.95 14.82
N LEU A 5 3.74 2.58 14.66
CA LEU A 5 3.35 3.20 13.39
C LEU A 5 4.30 4.34 13.01
N THR A 6 4.64 5.20 13.98
CA THR A 6 5.56 6.33 13.76
C THR A 6 6.97 5.84 13.45
N ALA A 7 7.44 4.82 14.19
CA ALA A 7 8.74 4.19 13.93
C ALA A 7 8.79 3.56 12.53
N SER A 8 7.73 2.86 12.12
CA SER A 8 7.64 2.23 10.81
C SER A 8 7.66 3.25 9.67
N ILE A 9 6.95 4.38 9.82
CA ILE A 9 6.99 5.46 8.83
C ILE A 9 8.40 6.05 8.74
N GLY A 10 9.05 6.32 9.88
CA GLY A 10 10.41 6.86 9.92
C GLY A 10 11.43 5.93 9.26
N ILE A 11 11.40 4.65 9.58
CA ILE A 11 12.29 3.63 8.98
C ILE A 11 11.94 3.45 7.50
N GLY A 12 10.65 3.41 7.15
CA GLY A 12 10.17 3.33 5.78
C GLY A 12 10.67 4.47 4.90
N LEU A 13 10.63 5.70 5.40
CA LEU A 13 11.20 6.87 4.74
C LEU A 13 12.70 6.70 4.49
N ALA A 14 13.46 6.30 5.52
CA ALA A 14 14.91 6.11 5.40
C ALA A 14 15.26 5.02 4.37
N VAL A 15 14.60 3.86 4.44
CA VAL A 15 14.81 2.75 3.51
C VAL A 15 14.38 3.12 2.09
N SER A 16 13.26 3.81 1.92
CA SER A 16 12.78 4.26 0.61
C SER A 16 13.78 5.22 -0.06
N LEU A 17 14.38 6.13 0.71
CA LEU A 17 15.44 7.02 0.23
C LEU A 17 16.70 6.24 -0.16
N MET A 18 17.13 5.28 0.66
CA MET A 18 18.28 4.42 0.31
C MET A 18 18.03 3.64 -0.99
N PHE A 19 16.83 3.07 -1.16
CA PHE A 19 16.47 2.37 -2.39
C PHE A 19 16.45 3.29 -3.61
N SER A 20 15.93 4.51 -3.45
CA SER A 20 15.94 5.52 -4.51
C SER A 20 17.35 5.91 -4.92
N GLU A 21 18.28 6.01 -3.99
CA GLU A 21 19.67 6.38 -4.29
C GLU A 21 20.47 5.20 -4.88
N MET A 22 20.29 3.99 -4.34
CA MET A 22 21.04 2.81 -4.77
C MET A 22 20.58 2.23 -6.11
N PHE A 23 19.25 2.20 -6.34
CA PHE A 23 18.66 1.54 -7.50
C PHE A 23 18.00 2.51 -8.48
N GLY A 24 17.87 3.80 -8.14
CA GLY A 24 17.12 4.77 -8.95
C GLY A 24 15.61 4.50 -8.99
N LEU A 25 15.11 3.57 -8.17
CA LEU A 25 13.71 3.14 -8.12
C LEU A 25 13.04 3.66 -6.85
N ALA A 26 11.81 4.13 -6.99
CA ALA A 26 11.03 4.63 -5.88
C ALA A 26 9.98 3.58 -5.50
N ALA A 27 10.01 3.16 -4.25
CA ALA A 27 9.16 2.09 -3.73
C ALA A 27 7.72 2.56 -3.46
N GLY A 28 6.96 2.95 -4.48
CA GLY A 28 5.52 3.26 -4.35
C GLY A 28 5.19 4.52 -3.55
N GLY A 29 6.19 5.33 -3.18
CA GLY A 29 6.06 6.55 -2.39
C GLY A 29 6.88 6.45 -1.10
N MET A 30 7.52 7.54 -0.68
CA MET A 30 8.52 7.50 0.41
C MET A 30 8.00 6.86 1.70
N VAL A 31 6.71 7.02 1.99
CA VAL A 31 6.07 6.53 3.22
C VAL A 31 5.48 5.11 3.10
N VAL A 32 5.18 4.65 1.88
CA VAL A 32 4.36 3.46 1.64
C VAL A 32 5.02 2.14 2.10
N PRO A 33 6.34 1.91 1.91
CA PRO A 33 7.00 0.69 2.40
C PRO A 33 6.84 0.48 3.90
N GLY A 34 6.84 1.57 4.69
CA GLY A 34 6.60 1.51 6.13
C GLY A 34 5.20 1.04 6.50
N TYR A 35 4.18 1.50 5.77
CA TYR A 35 2.83 0.99 5.99
C TYR A 35 2.73 -0.48 5.57
N ILE A 36 3.19 -0.85 4.38
CA ILE A 36 3.12 -2.24 3.91
C ILE A 36 3.87 -3.19 4.86
N ALA A 37 5.02 -2.78 5.41
CA ALA A 37 5.78 -3.57 6.37
C ALA A 37 4.97 -3.97 7.62
N LEU A 38 4.09 -3.10 8.11
CA LEU A 38 3.24 -3.42 9.27
C LEU A 38 2.20 -4.50 8.95
N TYR A 39 1.66 -4.47 7.73
CA TYR A 39 0.60 -5.37 7.27
C TYR A 39 1.12 -6.58 6.49
N LEU A 40 2.43 -6.87 6.47
CA LEU A 40 2.99 -8.06 5.79
C LEU A 40 2.40 -9.40 6.30
N ASN A 41 1.85 -9.42 7.50
CA ASN A 41 1.14 -10.58 8.04
C ASN A 41 -0.27 -10.77 7.46
N ARG A 42 -0.82 -9.75 6.78
CA ARG A 42 -2.16 -9.73 6.18
C ARG A 42 -2.06 -9.59 4.65
N PRO A 43 -1.79 -10.69 3.93
CA PRO A 43 -1.53 -10.64 2.49
C PRO A 43 -2.76 -10.20 1.67
N ILE A 44 -3.97 -10.45 2.17
CA ILE A 44 -5.21 -10.01 1.52
C ILE A 44 -5.32 -8.48 1.51
N ASP A 45 -5.06 -7.80 2.63
CA ASP A 45 -5.11 -6.34 2.72
C ASP A 45 -4.10 -5.68 1.76
N ILE A 46 -2.91 -6.26 1.65
CA ILE A 46 -1.89 -5.83 0.69
C ILE A 46 -2.38 -6.04 -0.74
N ALA A 47 -2.87 -7.24 -1.07
CA ALA A 47 -3.38 -7.54 -2.42
C ALA A 47 -4.51 -6.60 -2.83
N LEU A 48 -5.42 -6.28 -1.91
CA LEU A 48 -6.50 -5.33 -2.13
C LEU A 48 -5.97 -3.90 -2.35
N THR A 49 -4.97 -3.48 -1.58
CA THR A 49 -4.32 -2.17 -1.75
C THR A 49 -3.63 -2.07 -3.11
N LEU A 50 -2.94 -3.12 -3.54
CA LEU A 50 -2.28 -3.18 -4.84
C LEU A 50 -3.31 -3.21 -5.99
N ALA A 51 -4.40 -3.97 -5.83
CA ALA A 51 -5.50 -3.97 -6.78
C ALA A 51 -6.15 -2.59 -6.92
N ALA A 52 -6.41 -1.91 -5.79
CA ALA A 52 -6.92 -0.54 -5.77
C ALA A 52 -5.97 0.40 -6.54
N SER A 53 -4.67 0.32 -6.25
CA SER A 53 -3.63 1.12 -6.90
C SER A 53 -3.59 0.89 -8.41
N PHE A 54 -3.70 -0.37 -8.84
CA PHE A 54 -3.69 -0.73 -10.25
C PHE A 54 -4.94 -0.23 -10.97
N VAL A 55 -6.12 -0.34 -10.36
CA VAL A 55 -7.37 0.22 -10.89
C VAL A 55 -7.26 1.74 -11.00
N THR A 56 -6.76 2.43 -9.97
CA THR A 56 -6.51 3.87 -10.00
C THR A 56 -5.58 4.27 -11.15
N TYR A 57 -4.47 3.55 -11.31
CA TYR A 57 -3.54 3.75 -12.41
C TYR A 57 -4.26 3.63 -13.76
N LEU A 58 -5.00 2.53 -13.99
CA LEU A 58 -5.72 2.30 -15.25
C LEU A 58 -6.76 3.38 -15.54
N VAL A 59 -7.55 3.78 -14.55
CA VAL A 59 -8.58 4.81 -14.70
C VAL A 59 -7.97 6.13 -15.11
N VAL A 60 -6.94 6.60 -14.39
CA VAL A 60 -6.32 7.91 -14.68
C VAL A 60 -5.51 7.86 -15.98
N HIS A 61 -4.82 6.76 -16.26
CA HIS A 61 -4.08 6.57 -17.51
C HIS A 61 -5.03 6.59 -18.71
N SER A 62 -6.17 5.90 -18.63
CA SER A 62 -7.19 5.91 -19.68
C SER A 62 -7.78 7.31 -19.86
N LEU A 63 -8.09 8.01 -18.75
CA LEU A 63 -8.63 9.37 -18.78
C LEU A 63 -7.64 10.37 -19.40
N SER A 64 -6.33 10.18 -19.18
CA SER A 64 -5.27 11.03 -19.75
C SER A 64 -5.17 10.92 -21.29
N THR A 65 -5.79 9.89 -21.88
CA THR A 65 -5.90 9.76 -23.34
C THR A 65 -7.01 10.64 -23.91
N PHE A 66 -8.09 10.86 -23.14
CA PHE A 66 -9.24 11.68 -23.57
C PHE A 66 -9.11 13.15 -23.17
N ILE A 67 -8.45 13.42 -22.05
CA ILE A 67 -8.30 14.76 -21.48
C ILE A 67 -6.81 15.07 -21.34
N ILE A 68 -6.41 16.27 -21.75
CA ILE A 68 -5.06 16.81 -21.60
C ILE A 68 -4.76 17.01 -20.10
N ILE A 69 -4.25 15.97 -19.46
CA ILE A 69 -3.89 15.94 -18.03
C ILE A 69 -2.39 15.67 -17.93
N TYR A 70 -1.59 16.74 -17.90
CA TYR A 70 -0.13 16.63 -17.80
C TYR A 70 0.43 17.18 -16.49
N GLY A 71 1.61 16.69 -16.13
CA GLY A 71 2.40 17.16 -14.99
C GLY A 71 1.69 17.02 -13.64
N LYS A 72 1.71 18.08 -12.83
CA LYS A 72 1.20 18.08 -11.45
C LYS A 72 -0.29 17.70 -11.34
N ARG A 73 -1.10 18.04 -12.34
CA ARG A 73 -2.54 17.72 -12.35
C ARG A 73 -2.78 16.21 -12.38
N ARG A 74 -1.96 15.47 -13.13
CA ARG A 74 -2.04 14.01 -13.21
C ARG A 74 -1.77 13.36 -11.84
N THR A 75 -0.74 13.83 -11.14
CA THR A 75 -0.38 13.35 -9.79
C THR A 75 -1.50 13.57 -8.77
N VAL A 76 -2.11 14.76 -8.76
CA VAL A 76 -3.23 15.04 -7.85
C VAL A 76 -4.43 14.16 -8.17
N LEU A 77 -4.73 13.94 -9.46
CA LEU A 77 -5.82 13.05 -9.87
C LEU A 77 -5.55 11.59 -9.48
N MET A 78 -4.32 11.08 -9.56
CA MET A 78 -3.98 9.76 -9.05
C MET A 78 -4.31 9.62 -7.56
N ILE A 79 -4.02 10.64 -6.75
CA ILE A 79 -4.35 10.62 -5.31
C ILE A 79 -5.87 10.65 -5.08
N ILE A 80 -6.59 11.54 -5.77
CA ILE A 80 -8.04 11.67 -5.62
C ILE A 80 -8.76 10.40 -6.10
N VAL A 81 -8.40 9.88 -7.27
CA VAL A 81 -8.98 8.63 -7.78
C VAL A 81 -8.58 7.45 -6.90
N GLY A 82 -7.36 7.41 -6.36
CA GLY A 82 -6.92 6.42 -5.38
C GLY A 82 -7.81 6.38 -4.13
N TYR A 83 -8.07 7.56 -3.57
CA TYR A 83 -8.98 7.73 -2.44
C TYR A 83 -10.40 7.23 -2.77
N LEU A 84 -10.93 7.63 -3.94
CA LEU A 84 -12.28 7.25 -4.38
C LEU A 84 -12.40 5.76 -4.69
N VAL A 85 -11.41 5.16 -5.35
CA VAL A 85 -11.39 3.73 -5.68
C VAL A 85 -11.39 2.92 -4.39
N ARG A 86 -10.55 3.26 -3.41
CA ARG A 86 -10.59 2.63 -2.09
C ARG A 86 -11.95 2.78 -1.41
N GLY A 87 -12.51 4.00 -1.41
CA GLY A 87 -13.83 4.26 -0.84
C GLY A 87 -14.94 3.49 -1.55
N ALA A 88 -14.84 3.29 -2.86
CA ALA A 88 -15.79 2.48 -3.62
C ALA A 88 -15.65 0.99 -3.28
N MET A 89 -14.42 0.50 -3.06
CA MET A 89 -14.19 -0.90 -2.70
C MET A 89 -14.89 -1.29 -1.40
N THR A 90 -14.93 -0.41 -0.39
CA THR A 90 -15.64 -0.69 0.88
C THR A 90 -17.16 -0.76 0.72
N GLN A 91 -17.72 -0.25 -0.37
CA GLN A 91 -19.16 -0.32 -0.68
C GLN A 91 -19.53 -1.57 -1.49
N ILE A 92 -18.57 -2.33 -2.01
CA ILE A 92 -18.86 -3.52 -2.82
C ILE A 92 -19.31 -4.66 -1.88
N PRO A 93 -20.50 -5.26 -2.08
CA PRO A 93 -21.04 -6.33 -1.22
C PRO A 93 -20.19 -7.61 -1.14
N PHE A 94 -19.14 -7.72 -1.96
CA PHE A 94 -18.14 -8.78 -1.89
C PHE A 94 -17.37 -8.76 -0.57
N TYR A 95 -17.15 -7.56 0.00
CA TYR A 95 -16.56 -7.36 1.33
C TYR A 95 -17.52 -7.77 2.47
N SER A 96 -18.82 -7.80 2.21
CA SER A 96 -19.86 -8.23 3.16
C SER A 96 -20.41 -9.63 2.86
N SER A 97 -19.79 -10.37 1.94
CA SER A 97 -20.31 -11.68 1.54
C SER A 97 -19.92 -12.74 2.57
N GLU A 98 -20.93 -13.36 3.21
CA GLU A 98 -20.77 -14.45 4.17
C GLU A 98 -19.88 -15.62 3.69
N PHE A 99 -19.68 -15.75 2.38
CA PHE A 99 -18.85 -16.77 1.75
C PHE A 99 -17.37 -16.69 2.17
N LEU A 100 -16.85 -15.47 2.39
CA LEU A 100 -15.45 -15.27 2.80
C LEU A 100 -15.29 -15.28 4.33
N TYR A 101 -16.35 -14.95 5.07
CA TYR A 101 -16.44 -15.10 6.52
C TYR A 101 -16.30 -16.58 6.93
N GLN A 102 -16.88 -17.49 6.15
CA GLN A 102 -16.79 -18.93 6.39
C GLN A 102 -15.36 -19.49 6.23
N LEU A 103 -14.52 -18.90 5.37
CA LEU A 103 -13.10 -19.28 5.23
C LEU A 103 -12.23 -18.74 6.39
N SER A 104 -12.70 -17.69 7.07
CA SER A 104 -12.01 -17.01 8.18
C SER A 104 -12.37 -17.55 9.58
N THR A 105 -13.15 -18.63 9.68
CA THR A 105 -13.64 -19.21 10.95
C THR A 105 -12.57 -19.92 11.81
N LYS A 106 -11.27 -19.63 11.62
CA LYS A 106 -10.18 -20.08 12.50
C LYS A 106 -9.50 -18.99 13.32
N SER A 107 -9.94 -17.73 13.23
CA SER A 107 -9.40 -16.65 14.08
C SER A 107 -10.53 -15.93 14.85
N PRO A 108 -10.36 -15.60 16.15
CA PRO A 108 -11.41 -15.01 16.98
C PRO A 108 -11.72 -13.53 16.68
N ILE A 109 -11.06 -12.96 15.68
CA ILE A 109 -11.18 -11.54 15.30
C ILE A 109 -11.89 -11.49 13.95
N PRO A 110 -13.01 -10.76 13.79
CA PRO A 110 -13.61 -10.56 12.48
C PRO A 110 -12.56 -9.93 11.58
N ALA A 111 -12.10 -10.68 10.58
CA ALA A 111 -11.10 -10.22 9.64
C ALA A 111 -11.79 -9.24 8.69
N GLU A 112 -11.91 -7.98 9.12
CA GLU A 112 -12.25 -6.86 8.26
C GLU A 112 -11.10 -6.71 7.26
N TRP A 113 -11.27 -7.24 6.06
CA TRP A 113 -10.31 -7.10 4.97
C TRP A 113 -10.43 -5.69 4.43
N GLU A 114 -9.45 -4.84 4.73
CA GLU A 114 -9.51 -3.42 4.39
C GLU A 114 -8.23 -3.00 3.65
N PRO A 115 -8.34 -2.30 2.50
CA PRO A 115 -7.17 -1.71 1.86
C PRO A 115 -6.49 -0.71 2.79
N ILE A 116 -5.16 -0.75 2.83
CA ILE A 116 -4.34 -0.01 3.79
C ILE A 116 -4.35 1.46 3.42
N GLY A 117 -4.96 2.28 4.28
CA GLY A 117 -4.96 3.75 4.21
C GLY A 117 -5.60 4.36 2.96
N TYR A 118 -6.16 5.56 3.10
CA TYR A 118 -6.90 6.21 2.01
C TYR A 118 -6.03 6.76 0.88
N VAL A 119 -4.83 7.22 1.20
CA VAL A 119 -3.94 7.90 0.24
C VAL A 119 -2.93 6.94 -0.40
N ILE A 120 -2.65 5.81 0.25
CA ILE A 120 -1.61 4.86 -0.17
C ILE A 120 -1.88 4.29 -1.58
N PRO A 121 -3.10 3.85 -1.95
CA PRO A 121 -3.34 3.35 -3.30
C PRO A 121 -3.02 4.38 -4.39
N GLY A 122 -3.34 5.65 -4.14
CA GLY A 122 -3.02 6.75 -5.04
C GLY A 122 -1.53 7.04 -5.14
N LEU A 123 -0.78 6.94 -4.03
CA LEU A 123 0.67 7.07 -4.04
C LEU A 123 1.34 5.98 -4.88
N ILE A 124 0.94 4.73 -4.69
CA ILE A 124 1.46 3.59 -5.47
C ILE A 124 1.14 3.79 -6.96
N ALA A 125 -0.09 4.20 -7.28
CA ALA A 125 -0.50 4.46 -8.67
C ALA A 125 0.36 5.54 -9.35
N ILE A 126 0.77 6.60 -8.64
CA ILE A 126 1.69 7.62 -9.17
C ILE A 126 3.02 7.00 -9.63
N TRP A 127 3.55 6.04 -8.87
CA TRP A 127 4.83 5.42 -9.20
C TRP A 127 4.72 4.35 -10.26
N MET A 128 3.64 3.56 -10.25
CA MET A 128 3.30 2.65 -11.36
C MET A 128 3.28 3.38 -12.70
N ASP A 129 2.75 4.61 -12.68
CA ASP A 129 2.66 5.47 -13.84
C ASP A 129 3.99 6.08 -14.32
N ARG A 130 4.95 6.27 -13.41
CA ARG A 130 6.25 6.90 -13.70
C ARG A 130 7.36 5.90 -13.99
N GLN A 131 7.37 4.78 -13.26
CA GLN A 131 8.46 3.79 -13.27
C GLN A 131 8.05 2.47 -13.90
N GLY A 132 6.75 2.26 -14.13
CA GLY A 132 6.21 0.97 -14.55
C GLY A 132 5.67 0.17 -13.37
N VAL A 133 4.72 -0.72 -13.68
CA VAL A 133 3.99 -1.49 -12.67
C VAL A 133 4.91 -2.52 -12.01
N LEU A 134 5.72 -3.24 -12.78
CA LEU A 134 6.57 -4.31 -12.26
C LEU A 134 7.71 -3.77 -11.40
N GLU A 135 8.30 -2.66 -11.82
CA GLU A 135 9.36 -1.95 -11.12
C GLU A 135 8.86 -1.41 -9.78
N THR A 136 7.67 -0.79 -9.78
CA THR A 136 7.06 -0.26 -8.56
C THR A 136 6.72 -1.37 -7.57
N LEU A 137 6.12 -2.46 -8.05
CA LEU A 137 5.72 -3.59 -7.19
C LEU A 137 6.94 -4.31 -6.60
N SER A 138 7.96 -4.59 -7.41
CA SER A 138 9.19 -5.23 -6.95
C SER A 138 9.95 -4.37 -5.94
N ALA A 139 10.10 -3.07 -6.20
CA ALA A 139 10.73 -2.13 -5.27
C ALA A 139 9.93 -1.98 -3.97
N LEU A 140 8.60 -1.94 -4.05
CA LEU A 140 7.72 -1.84 -2.88
C LEU A 140 7.82 -3.07 -1.99
N VAL A 141 7.73 -4.28 -2.56
CA VAL A 141 7.79 -5.52 -1.78
C VAL A 141 9.17 -5.68 -1.13
N THR A 142 10.25 -5.47 -1.89
CA THR A 142 11.61 -5.61 -1.36
C THR A 142 11.88 -4.61 -0.24
N SER A 143 11.57 -3.32 -0.43
CA SER A 143 11.75 -2.31 0.61
C SER A 143 10.86 -2.56 1.83
N ALA A 144 9.60 -3.00 1.66
CA ALA A 144 8.72 -3.32 2.78
C ALA A 144 9.24 -4.50 3.62
N VAL A 145 9.81 -5.53 2.98
CA VAL A 145 10.46 -6.64 3.68
C VAL A 145 11.68 -6.16 4.46
N VAL A 146 12.53 -5.31 3.85
CA VAL A 146 13.69 -4.72 4.55
C VAL A 146 13.24 -3.91 5.76
N VAL A 147 12.23 -3.06 5.62
CA VAL A 147 11.67 -2.27 6.74
C VAL A 147 11.15 -3.20 7.84
N ARG A 148 10.43 -4.27 7.48
CA ARG A 148 9.91 -5.24 8.45
C ARG A 148 11.02 -5.96 9.21
N LEU A 149 12.11 -6.33 8.54
CA LEU A 149 13.28 -6.94 9.20
C LEU A 149 13.94 -5.98 10.18
N VAL A 150 14.12 -4.71 9.79
CA VAL A 150 14.66 -3.67 10.69
C VAL A 150 13.75 -3.47 11.89
N LEU A 151 12.43 -3.40 11.68
CA LEU A 151 11.45 -3.29 12.75
C LEU A 151 11.50 -4.49 13.71
N MET A 152 11.61 -5.71 13.19
CA MET A 152 11.77 -6.91 14.03
C MET A 152 13.05 -6.86 14.87
N LEU A 153 14.16 -6.34 14.33
CA LEU A 153 15.41 -6.20 15.08
C LEU A 153 15.31 -5.16 16.21
N VAL A 154 14.56 -4.07 16.00
CA VAL A 154 14.45 -2.97 16.96
C VAL A 154 13.37 -3.23 18.02
N PHE A 155 12.20 -3.75 17.62
CA PHE A 155 11.02 -3.88 18.49
C PHE A 155 10.63 -5.33 18.84
N GLY A 156 11.25 -6.34 18.20
CA GLY A 156 11.19 -7.75 18.58
C GLY A 156 9.78 -8.33 18.76
N MET A 157 9.29 -8.36 20.00
CA MET A 157 8.05 -9.03 20.40
C MET A 157 6.78 -8.18 20.23
N GLU A 158 6.86 -6.84 20.23
CA GLU A 158 5.65 -5.99 20.14
C GLU A 158 4.97 -6.06 18.76
N LEU A 159 5.73 -6.40 17.71
CA LEU A 159 5.22 -6.57 16.34
C LEU A 159 4.47 -7.89 16.12
N GLN A 160 4.76 -8.93 16.92
CA GLN A 160 4.02 -10.20 16.86
C GLN A 160 2.61 -10.06 17.46
N ASN A 161 2.45 -9.22 18.49
CA ASN A 161 1.16 -9.00 19.14
C ASN A 161 0.18 -8.16 18.31
N LEU A 162 0.64 -7.38 17.33
CA LEU A 162 -0.22 -6.74 16.32
C LEU A 162 -0.75 -7.73 15.27
N GLY A 163 -0.18 -8.94 15.21
CA GLY A 163 -0.55 -10.02 14.29
C GLY A 163 -1.30 -11.18 14.94
N ALA A 164 -1.65 -11.09 16.23
CA ALA A 164 -2.42 -12.08 16.98
C ALA A 164 -3.84 -11.58 17.26
#